data_AF-A0A954FYX4-F1
#
_entry.id   AF-A0A954FYX4-F1
#
_cell.length_a   1.000
_cell.length_b   1.000
_cell.length_c   1.000
_cell.angle_alpha   90.00
_cell.angle_beta   90.00
_cell.angle_gamma   90.00
#
_symmetry.space_group_name_H-M   'P 1'
#
loop_
_entity.id
_entity.type
_entity.pdbx_description
1 polymer ?
#
loop_
_entity_poly.entity_id
_entity_poly.type
_entity_poly.pdbx_seq_one_letter_code
_entity_poly.pdbx_strand_id
1 'polypeptide(L)'
;MAHIKSNSKEITLEVTDNQAARETARRPIGEWNAIEVVCKAGALTSVLNGTPIASSKPSELKSGFFGIQSEGDAVEFRNIRVQKLTD
;
A
#
# COMPACT_ATOMS: atom_id res chain seq x y z
N MET A 1 7.52 -2.58 4.35
CA MET A 1 6.24 -3.20 3.92
C MET A 1 5.22 -2.10 3.62
N ALA A 2 4.38 -2.30 2.59
CA ALA A 2 3.28 -1.40 2.23
C ALA A 2 3.68 0.07 1.97
N HIS A 3 4.80 0.25 1.25
CA HIS A 3 5.25 1.56 0.77
C HIS A 3 4.47 2.00 -0.46
N ILE A 4 4.40 3.32 -0.67
CA ILE A 4 3.93 3.90 -1.94
C ILE A 4 5.17 4.36 -2.71
N LYS A 5 5.37 3.80 -3.90
CA LYS A 5 6.47 4.17 -4.81
C LYS A 5 6.01 4.07 -6.26
N SER A 6 6.58 4.89 -7.14
CA SER A 6 6.46 4.72 -8.58
C SER A 6 7.52 3.74 -9.07
N ASN A 7 7.12 2.80 -9.92
CA ASN A 7 8.06 1.97 -10.69
C ASN A 7 8.34 2.55 -12.09
N SER A 8 7.68 3.64 -12.47
CA SER A 8 7.93 4.34 -13.75
C SER A 8 9.01 5.40 -13.56
N LYS A 9 9.85 5.58 -14.59
CA LYS A 9 10.81 6.69 -14.66
C LYS A 9 10.16 8.03 -15.00
N GLU A 10 8.94 7.99 -15.53
CA GLU A 10 8.23 9.18 -16.04
C GLU A 10 7.26 9.76 -15.00
N ILE A 11 6.84 8.95 -14.02
CA ILE A 11 5.84 9.33 -13.03
C ILE A 11 6.51 9.55 -11.68
N THR A 12 6.52 10.80 -11.21
CA THR A 12 6.97 11.16 -9.87
C THR A 12 5.78 11.24 -8.92
N LEU A 13 5.91 10.67 -7.72
CA LEU A 13 4.90 10.74 -6.68
C LEU A 13 5.41 11.61 -5.52
N GLU A 14 4.57 12.53 -5.05
CA GLU A 14 4.78 13.19 -3.76
C GLU A 14 4.19 12.30 -2.66
N VAL A 15 5.06 11.69 -1.85
CA VAL A 15 4.70 10.69 -0.85
C VAL A 15 5.09 11.18 0.55
N THR A 16 4.17 11.07 1.49
CA THR A 16 4.45 11.13 2.93
C THR A 16 4.58 9.70 3.45
N ASP A 17 5.70 9.36 4.07
CA ASP A 17 5.97 8.04 4.63
C ASP A 17 6.35 8.17 6.12
N ASN A 18 5.56 7.56 7.00
CA ASN A 18 5.83 7.49 8.43
C ASN A 18 6.49 6.16 8.78
N GLN A 19 7.82 6.14 8.67
CA GLN A 19 8.62 4.95 8.93
C GLN A 19 8.47 4.46 10.38
N ALA A 20 8.43 5.36 11.36
CA ALA A 20 8.30 4.97 12.77
C ALA A 20 6.95 4.28 13.05
N ALA A 21 5.85 4.80 12.51
CA ALA A 21 4.53 4.17 12.63
C ALA A 21 4.51 2.78 11.98
N ARG A 22 5.18 2.63 10.83
CA ARG A 22 5.28 1.33 10.15
C ARG A 22 6.02 0.29 10.97
N GLU A 23 7.18 0.64 11.52
CA GLU A 23 7.96 -0.31 12.32
C GLU A 23 7.19 -0.72 13.58
N THR A 24 6.52 0.23 14.24
CA THR A 24 5.66 -0.06 15.41
C THR A 24 4.44 -0.93 15.05
N ALA A 25 3.82 -0.69 13.89
CA ALA A 25 2.63 -1.43 13.49
C ALA A 25 2.93 -2.82 12.94
N ARG A 26 4.16 -3.10 12.48
CA ARG A 26 4.54 -4.36 11.85
C ARG A 26 4.57 -5.49 12.89
N ARG A 27 3.95 -6.62 12.53
CA ARG A 27 4.05 -7.85 13.32
C ARG A 27 5.29 -8.68 12.94
N PRO A 28 5.83 -9.48 13.88
CA PRO A 28 6.96 -10.36 13.62
C PRO A 28 6.75 -11.36 12.47
N ILE A 29 7.84 -11.98 12.02
CA ILE A 29 7.82 -13.06 11.03
C ILE A 29 6.98 -14.23 11.58
N GLY A 30 6.14 -14.81 10.71
CA GLY A 30 5.21 -15.88 11.07
C GLY A 30 3.83 -15.37 11.51
N GLU A 31 3.69 -14.07 11.80
CA GLU A 31 2.40 -13.46 12.09
C GLU A 31 1.79 -12.78 10.87
N TRP A 32 0.46 -12.76 10.83
CA TRP A 32 -0.29 -12.14 9.76
C TRP A 32 -0.32 -10.61 9.91
N ASN A 33 0.18 -9.92 8.89
CA ASN A 33 -0.02 -8.49 8.71
C ASN A 33 -1.23 -8.23 7.81
N ALA A 34 -2.06 -7.26 8.17
CA ALA A 34 -3.16 -6.76 7.35
C ALA A 34 -2.74 -5.44 6.68
N ILE A 35 -2.92 -5.35 5.38
CA ILE A 35 -2.67 -4.14 4.60
C ILE A 35 -3.99 -3.69 3.98
N GLU A 36 -4.32 -2.42 4.16
CA GLU A 36 -5.39 -1.76 3.43
C GLU A 36 -4.80 -0.64 2.58
N VAL A 37 -5.22 -0.59 1.31
CA VAL A 37 -4.83 0.46 0.38
C VAL A 37 -6.10 1.12 -0.14
N VAL A 38 -6.23 2.42 0.11
CA VAL A 38 -7.32 3.24 -0.40
C VAL A 38 -6.81 4.06 -1.57
N CYS A 39 -7.44 3.89 -2.75
CA CYS A 39 -7.19 4.71 -3.93
C CYS A 39 -8.39 5.60 -4.19
N LYS A 40 -8.25 6.92 -4.01
CA LYS A 40 -9.32 7.89 -4.24
C LYS A 40 -8.81 9.03 -5.13
N ALA A 41 -9.41 9.18 -6.30
CA ALA A 41 -9.09 10.22 -7.28
C ALA A 41 -7.58 10.33 -7.60
N GLY A 42 -6.87 9.19 -7.64
CA GLY A 42 -5.43 9.12 -7.92
C GLY A 42 -4.51 9.32 -6.71
N ALA A 43 -5.05 9.63 -5.52
CA ALA A 43 -4.30 9.63 -4.27
C ALA A 43 -4.37 8.25 -3.60
N LEU A 44 -3.26 7.84 -2.98
CA LEU A 44 -3.15 6.58 -2.26
C LEU A 44 -3.02 6.82 -0.76
N THR A 45 -3.64 5.96 0.04
CA THR A 45 -3.38 5.82 1.48
C THR A 45 -3.09 4.36 1.78
N SER A 46 -2.02 4.11 2.53
CA SER A 46 -1.58 2.79 2.96
C SER A 46 -1.71 2.67 4.48
N VAL A 47 -2.40 1.64 4.93
CA VAL A 47 -2.66 1.33 6.33
C VAL A 47 -2.13 -0.06 6.64
N LEU A 48 -1.33 -0.18 7.70
CA LEU A 48 -0.75 -1.44 8.18
C LEU A 48 -1.31 -1.76 9.56
N ASN A 49 -1.98 -2.91 9.69
CA ASN A 49 -2.57 -3.37 10.95
C ASN A 49 -3.44 -2.30 11.65
N GLY A 50 -4.20 -1.51 10.87
CA GLY A 50 -5.05 -0.43 11.37
C GLY A 50 -4.35 0.93 11.55
N THR A 51 -3.03 1.01 11.37
CA THR A 51 -2.25 2.24 11.50
C THR A 51 -1.95 2.84 10.12
N PRO A 52 -2.36 4.10 9.83
CA PRO A 52 -1.94 4.79 8.62
C PRO A 52 -0.42 5.01 8.61
N ILE A 53 0.25 4.58 7.54
CA ILE A 53 1.72 4.61 7.45
C ILE A 53 2.25 5.42 6.27
N ALA A 54 1.48 5.57 5.20
CA ALA A 54 1.90 6.35 4.05
C ALA A 54 0.70 6.91 3.28
N SER A 55 0.90 8.05 2.64
CA SER A 55 -0.06 8.63 1.70
C SER A 55 0.66 9.32 0.54
N SER A 56 -0.04 9.50 -0.58
CA SER A 56 0.44 10.29 -1.70
C SER A 56 -0.52 11.42 -2.05
N LYS A 57 0.01 12.48 -2.68
CA LYS A 57 -0.84 13.38 -3.46
C LYS A 57 -1.46 12.63 -4.64
N PRO A 58 -2.57 13.15 -5.20
CA PRO A 58 -3.12 12.64 -6.45
C PRO A 58 -2.08 12.58 -7.56
N SER A 59 -2.06 11.48 -8.30
CA SER A 59 -1.29 11.34 -9.55
C SER A 59 -2.21 11.34 -10.77
N GLU A 60 -1.62 11.37 -11.97
CA GLU A 60 -2.33 11.20 -13.23
C GLU A 60 -2.91 9.78 -13.41
N LEU A 61 -2.36 8.79 -12.71
CA LEU A 61 -2.86 7.42 -12.70
C LEU A 61 -4.05 7.29 -11.73
N LYS A 62 -5.24 7.11 -12.29
CA LYS A 62 -6.50 7.01 -11.53
C LYS A 62 -7.09 5.60 -11.51
N SER A 63 -6.61 4.71 -12.37
CA SER A 63 -7.12 3.34 -12.53
C SER A 63 -6.05 2.43 -13.12
N GLY A 64 -6.12 1.15 -12.78
CA GLY A 64 -5.25 0.12 -13.32
C GLY A 64 -5.54 -1.23 -12.68
N PHE A 65 -4.75 -2.23 -13.06
CA PHE A 65 -4.78 -3.53 -12.40
C PHE A 65 -4.02 -3.46 -11.07
N PHE A 66 -4.42 -4.30 -10.11
CA PHE A 66 -3.58 -4.62 -8.96
C PHE A 66 -3.00 -6.01 -9.15
N GLY A 67 -1.79 -6.20 -8.65
CA GLY A 67 -1.09 -7.48 -8.69
C GLY A 67 -0.43 -7.74 -7.34
N ILE A 68 -0.12 -9.00 -7.10
CA ILE A 68 0.62 -9.44 -5.92
C ILE A 68 1.97 -9.96 -6.40
N GLN A 69 3.03 -9.49 -5.76
CA GLN A 69 4.40 -9.86 -6.09
C GLN A 69 5.04 -10.58 -4.90
N SER A 70 5.78 -11.65 -5.21
CA SER A 70 6.77 -12.29 -4.34
C SER A 70 8.12 -12.17 -5.03
N GLU A 71 9.16 -11.87 -4.26
CA GLU A 71 10.54 -11.75 -4.75
C GLU A 71 11.46 -12.45 -3.74
N GLY A 72 12.18 -13.48 -4.18
CA GLY A 72 13.18 -14.20 -3.39
C GLY A 72 12.63 -15.23 -2.39
N ASP A 73 11.68 -14.83 -1.55
CA ASP A 73 11.20 -15.64 -0.43
C ASP A 73 9.72 -16.03 -0.54
N ALA A 74 9.37 -17.16 0.11
CA ALA A 74 7.99 -17.62 0.21
C ALA A 74 7.14 -16.62 1.01
N VAL A 75 5.95 -16.32 0.48
CA VAL A 75 4.97 -15.44 1.10
C VAL A 75 3.58 -16.01 0.86
N GLU A 76 2.73 -15.92 1.88
CA GLU A 76 1.35 -16.38 1.84
C GLU A 76 0.38 -15.19 1.88
N PHE A 77 -0.71 -15.29 1.14
CA PHE A 77 -1.75 -14.26 1.09
C PHE A 77 -3.10 -14.88 1.43
N ARG A 78 -3.92 -14.16 2.20
CA ARG A 78 -5.29 -14.55 2.52
C ARG A 78 -6.19 -13.32 2.64
N ASN A 79 -7.51 -13.53 2.56
CA ASN A 79 -8.52 -12.48 2.74
C ASN A 79 -8.36 -11.28 1.78
N ILE A 80 -7.95 -11.53 0.54
CA ILE A 80 -7.85 -10.49 -0.49
C ILE A 80 -9.25 -10.09 -0.92
N ARG A 81 -9.58 -8.81 -0.76
CA ARG A 81 -10.89 -8.24 -1.08
C ARG A 81 -10.67 -6.92 -1.81
N VAL A 82 -11.57 -6.62 -2.74
CA VAL A 82 -11.56 -5.36 -3.48
C VAL A 82 -12.97 -4.81 -3.45
N GLN A 83 -13.09 -3.53 -3.10
CA GLN A 83 -14.33 -2.80 -3.11
C GLN A 83 -14.15 -1.52 -3.91
N LYS A 84 -15.05 -1.29 -4.86
CA LYS A 84 -15.13 0.00 -5.55
C LYS A 84 -15.63 1.04 -4.56
N LEU A 85 -14.92 2.16 -4.44
CA LEU A 85 -15.37 3.30 -3.64
C LEU A 85 -16.56 3.97 -4.34
N THR A 86 -17.59 4.29 -3.56
CA THR A 86 -18.67 5.18 -4.00
C THR A 86 -18.29 6.62 -3.68
N ASP A 87 -18.81 7.55 -4.47
CA ASP A 87 -18.64 8.99 -4.23
C ASP A 87 -19.44 9.45 -3.00
#